data_AF-A0A7Y5LX75-F1
#
_entry.id   AF-A0A7Y5LX75-F1
#
_cell.length_a   1.000
_cell.length_b   1.000
_cell.length_c   1.000
_cell.angle_alpha   90.00
_cell.angle_beta   90.00
_cell.angle_gamma   90.00
#
_symmetry.space_group_name_H-M   'P 1'
#
loop_
_entity.id
_entity.type
_entity.pdbx_description
1 polymer ?
#
loop_
_entity_poly.entity_id
_entity_poly.type
_entity_poly.pdbx_seq_one_letter_code
_entity_poly.pdbx_strand_id
1 'polypeptide(L)'
;LYADAAADWRLACRDRAHGSQDWHRFRIWLAESRLGREAQAARELAGYLASAPRENDWTAATAAFLTGGQREPAFLALADTPAKECEGRYWAGAKRLLRRDLAGGAAHLRAAAATELPRITEWRSARSDLRRLGG
;
A
#
# COMPACT_ATOMS: atom_id res chain seq x y z
N LEU A 1 12.61 14.01 1.97
CA LEU A 1 12.53 12.53 2.07
C LEU A 1 11.18 11.96 1.60
N TYR A 2 10.05 12.16 2.29
CA TYR A 2 8.75 11.65 1.80
C TYR A 2 8.11 12.51 0.71
N ALA A 3 8.34 13.84 0.75
CA ALA A 3 7.89 14.76 -0.29
C ALA A 3 8.59 14.48 -1.63
N ASP A 4 9.90 14.24 -1.61
CA ASP A 4 10.68 13.87 -2.80
C ASP A 4 10.20 12.53 -3.37
N ALA A 5 9.98 11.52 -2.51
CA ALA A 5 9.42 10.25 -2.93
C ALA A 5 8.03 10.39 -3.59
N ALA A 6 7.16 11.26 -3.07
CA ALA A 6 5.86 11.53 -3.70
C ALA A 6 6.00 12.25 -5.05
N ALA A 7 6.98 13.13 -5.20
CA ALA A 7 7.27 13.82 -6.46
C ALA A 7 7.82 12.85 -7.53
N ASP A 8 8.77 11.98 -7.15
CA ASP A 8 9.36 10.97 -8.04
C ASP A 8 8.30 9.98 -8.54
N TRP A 9 7.40 9.52 -7.67
CA TRP A 9 6.31 8.64 -8.09
C TRP A 9 5.30 9.33 -9.00
N ARG A 10 5.00 10.61 -8.75
CA ARG A 10 4.14 11.39 -9.65
C ARG A 10 4.77 11.59 -11.02
N LEU A 11 6.09 11.75 -11.10
CA LEU A 11 6.81 11.81 -12.36
C LEU A 11 6.74 10.46 -13.09
N ALA A 12 6.96 9.35 -12.40
CA ALA A 12 6.83 8.00 -12.96
C ALA A 12 5.42 7.70 -13.49
N CYS A 13 4.36 8.21 -12.84
CA CYS A 13 2.98 8.07 -13.34
C CYS A 13 2.70 8.83 -14.65
N ARG A 14 3.56 9.79 -15.05
CA ARG A 14 3.39 10.53 -16.33
C ARG A 14 3.96 9.76 -17.51
N ASP A 15 4.84 8.79 -17.27
CA ASP A 15 5.38 7.92 -18.30
C ASP A 15 4.47 6.68 -18.45
N ARG A 16 3.70 6.63 -19.54
CA ARG A 16 2.72 5.56 -19.81
C ARG A 16 3.37 4.23 -20.19
N ALA A 17 4.69 4.17 -20.32
CA ALA A 17 5.43 3.00 -20.77
C ALA A 17 5.51 1.87 -19.72
N HIS A 18 5.00 2.05 -18.51
CA HIS A 18 5.11 1.05 -17.43
C HIS A 18 3.74 0.53 -17.00
N GLY A 19 3.52 -0.77 -17.22
CA GLY A 19 2.31 -1.53 -16.90
C GLY A 19 1.99 -1.69 -15.41
N SER A 20 2.26 -0.69 -14.56
CA SER A 20 1.92 -0.74 -13.13
C SER A 20 1.48 0.61 -12.56
N GLN A 21 0.70 1.38 -13.31
CA GLN A 21 0.14 2.66 -12.82
C GLN A 21 -0.54 2.51 -11.45
N ASP A 22 -1.23 1.39 -11.20
CA ASP A 22 -1.88 1.12 -9.92
C ASP A 22 -0.90 1.07 -8.74
N TRP A 23 0.22 0.35 -8.90
CA TRP A 23 1.23 0.23 -7.85
C TRP A 23 1.84 1.59 -7.50
N HIS A 24 2.14 2.41 -8.50
CA HIS A 24 2.63 3.77 -8.30
C HIS A 24 1.61 4.63 -7.53
N ARG A 25 0.32 4.48 -7.82
CA ARG A 25 -0.75 5.22 -7.13
C ARG A 25 -0.86 4.82 -5.66
N PHE A 26 -0.69 3.55 -5.32
CA PHE A 26 -0.65 3.12 -3.91
C PHE A 26 0.56 3.70 -3.17
N ARG A 27 1.72 3.79 -3.85
CA ARG A 27 2.93 4.40 -3.28
C ARG A 27 2.79 5.91 -3.09
N ILE A 28 2.16 6.62 -4.04
CA ILE A 28 1.79 8.04 -3.88
C ILE A 28 0.86 8.20 -2.67
N TRP A 29 -0.17 7.36 -2.57
CA TRP A 29 -1.11 7.42 -1.45
C TRP A 29 -0.38 7.30 -0.10
N LEU A 30 0.52 6.31 0.03
CA LEU A 30 1.27 6.09 1.25
C LEU A 30 2.21 7.27 1.58
N ALA A 31 2.91 7.81 0.59
CA ALA A 31 3.83 8.92 0.77
C ALA A 31 3.09 10.19 1.24
N GLU A 32 1.98 10.54 0.59
CA GLU A 32 1.15 11.68 0.99
C GLU A 32 0.51 11.47 2.37
N SER A 33 0.07 10.24 2.68
CA SER A 33 -0.49 9.92 3.99
C SER A 33 0.55 10.11 5.10
N ARG A 34 1.81 9.73 4.86
CA ARG A 34 2.92 9.98 5.80
C ARG A 34 3.23 11.47 6.00
N LEU A 35 2.80 12.33 5.07
CA LEU A 35 2.90 13.79 5.17
C LEU A 35 1.65 14.43 5.82
N GLY A 36 0.74 13.62 6.36
CA GLY A 36 -0.51 14.10 6.97
C GLY A 36 -1.61 14.45 5.96
N ARG A 37 -1.45 14.09 4.69
CA ARG A 37 -2.39 14.40 3.59
C ARG A 37 -3.23 13.19 3.17
N GLU A 38 -3.47 12.27 4.10
CA GLU A 38 -4.20 11.01 3.84
C GLU A 38 -5.56 11.25 3.16
N ALA A 39 -6.33 12.24 3.63
CA ALA A 39 -7.64 12.54 3.06
C ALA A 39 -7.58 13.00 1.59
N GLN A 40 -6.59 13.82 1.24
CA GLN A 40 -6.37 14.24 -0.15
C GLN A 40 -5.92 13.05 -1.01
N ALA A 41 -4.95 12.29 -0.50
CA ALA A 41 -4.42 11.12 -1.18
C ALA A 41 -5.51 10.07 -1.45
N ALA A 42 -6.41 9.85 -0.49
CA ALA A 42 -7.54 8.94 -0.63
C ALA A 42 -8.52 9.41 -1.71
N ARG A 43 -8.81 10.72 -1.80
CA ARG A 43 -9.64 11.28 -2.87
C ARG A 43 -9.00 11.13 -4.25
N GLU A 44 -7.71 11.43 -4.38
CA GLU A 44 -6.97 11.27 -5.64
C GLU A 44 -6.95 9.81 -6.09
N LEU A 45 -6.70 8.88 -5.16
CA LEU A 45 -6.73 7.45 -5.45
C LEU A 45 -8.14 7.00 -5.86
N ALA A 46 -9.19 7.39 -5.12
CA ALA A 46 -10.58 7.08 -5.43
C ALA A 46 -11.01 7.60 -6.81
N GLY A 47 -10.63 8.83 -7.17
CA GLY A 47 -10.90 9.39 -8.49
C GLY A 47 -10.23 8.59 -9.61
N TYR A 48 -9.02 8.11 -9.38
CA TYR A 48 -8.35 7.19 -10.32
C TYR A 48 -9.11 5.86 -10.46
N LEU A 49 -9.64 5.28 -9.37
CA LEU A 49 -10.44 4.04 -9.43
C LEU A 49 -11.69 4.18 -10.30
N ALA A 50 -12.36 5.33 -10.22
CA ALA A 50 -13.56 5.60 -11.01
C ALA A 50 -13.28 5.78 -12.51
N SER A 51 -12.03 6.04 -12.89
CA SER A 51 -11.65 6.43 -14.26
C SER A 51 -11.23 5.27 -15.16
N ALA A 52 -11.05 4.05 -14.63
CA ALA A 52 -10.58 2.91 -15.41
C ALA A 52 -11.29 1.61 -15.00
N PRO A 53 -11.77 0.79 -15.97
CA PRO A 53 -12.23 -0.56 -15.67
C PRO A 53 -11.05 -1.37 -15.12
N ARG A 54 -11.29 -2.08 -14.01
CA ARG A 54 -10.28 -2.90 -13.34
C ARG A 54 -10.47 -4.34 -13.77
N GLU A 55 -9.45 -4.88 -14.45
CA GLU A 55 -9.43 -6.29 -14.88
C GLU A 55 -9.03 -7.25 -13.74
N ASN A 56 -8.45 -6.73 -12.64
CA ASN A 56 -7.97 -7.55 -11.52
C ASN A 56 -8.61 -7.13 -10.19
N ASP A 57 -9.35 -8.08 -9.60
CA ASP A 57 -10.05 -7.94 -8.33
C ASP A 57 -9.14 -7.52 -7.16
N TRP A 58 -7.89 -7.97 -7.17
CA TRP A 58 -6.97 -7.69 -6.06
C TRP A 58 -6.56 -6.22 -6.00
N THR A 59 -6.24 -5.62 -7.15
CA THR A 59 -5.89 -4.20 -7.24
C THR A 59 -7.05 -3.31 -6.81
N ALA A 60 -8.27 -3.67 -7.21
CA ALA A 60 -9.48 -2.98 -6.77
C ALA A 60 -9.68 -3.08 -5.25
N ALA A 61 -9.52 -4.28 -4.69
CA ALA A 61 -9.62 -4.52 -3.25
C ALA A 61 -8.57 -3.74 -2.45
N THR A 62 -7.30 -3.74 -2.87
CA THR A 62 -6.23 -2.96 -2.23
C THR A 62 -6.58 -1.48 -2.24
N ALA A 63 -7.03 -0.96 -3.38
CA ALA A 63 -7.39 0.45 -3.47
C ALA A 63 -8.59 0.81 -2.57
N ALA A 64 -9.64 -0.01 -2.57
CA ALA A 64 -10.81 0.17 -1.71
C ALA A 64 -10.43 0.12 -0.22
N PHE A 65 -9.50 -0.77 0.15
CA PHE A 65 -8.96 -0.80 1.51
C PHE A 65 -8.22 0.50 1.85
N LEU A 66 -7.32 0.99 0.98
CA LEU A 66 -6.54 2.21 1.23
C LEU A 66 -7.43 3.46 1.33
N THR A 67 -8.47 3.57 0.51
CA THR A 67 -9.41 4.71 0.52
C THR A 67 -10.51 4.60 1.58
N GLY A 68 -10.62 3.46 2.28
CA GLY A 68 -11.59 3.26 3.35
C GLY A 68 -12.93 2.65 2.92
N GLY A 69 -13.09 2.29 1.65
CA GLY A 69 -14.24 1.52 1.15
C GLY A 69 -14.28 0.07 1.63
N GLN A 70 -13.18 -0.47 2.18
CA GLN A 70 -13.12 -1.83 2.71
C GLN A 70 -12.45 -1.91 4.08
N ARG A 71 -13.02 -2.73 4.98
CA ARG A 71 -12.49 -2.99 6.33
C ARG A 71 -11.31 -3.95 6.29
N GLU A 72 -10.35 -3.80 7.20
CA GLU A 72 -9.12 -4.61 7.24
C GLU A 72 -9.36 -6.12 7.23
N PRO A 73 -10.23 -6.73 8.07
CA PRO A 73 -10.43 -8.18 8.06
C PRO A 73 -11.02 -8.67 6.73
N ALA A 74 -11.97 -7.91 6.17
CA ALA A 74 -12.59 -8.23 4.89
C ALA A 74 -11.60 -8.11 3.73
N PHE A 75 -10.65 -7.16 3.80
CA PHE A 75 -9.57 -7.04 2.81
C PHE A 75 -8.59 -8.20 2.88
N LEU A 76 -8.10 -8.53 4.07
CA LEU A 76 -7.15 -9.62 4.24
C LEU A 76 -7.75 -10.98 3.87
N ALA A 77 -9.05 -11.18 4.04
CA ALA A 77 -9.74 -12.40 3.63
C ALA A 77 -9.79 -12.64 2.10
N LEU A 78 -9.56 -11.61 1.27
CA LEU A 78 -9.51 -11.74 -0.19
C LEU A 78 -8.14 -12.24 -0.70
N ALA A 79 -7.14 -12.36 0.17
CA ALA A 79 -5.84 -12.86 -0.20
C ALA A 79 -5.88 -14.40 -0.38
N ASP A 80 -5.96 -14.84 -1.64
CA ASP A 80 -6.02 -16.26 -2.03
C ASP A 80 -4.65 -16.88 -2.37
N THR A 81 -3.59 -16.08 -2.34
CA THR A 81 -2.22 -16.49 -2.68
C THR A 81 -1.21 -15.89 -1.70
N PRO A 82 -0.04 -16.53 -1.50
CA PRO A 82 1.00 -15.99 -0.63
C PRO A 82 1.46 -14.57 -1.01
N ALA A 83 1.47 -14.25 -2.31
CA ALA A 83 1.83 -12.92 -2.79
C ALA A 83 0.79 -11.86 -2.36
N LYS A 84 -0.51 -12.15 -2.52
CA LYS A 84 -1.59 -11.26 -2.05
C LYS A 84 -1.61 -11.17 -0.52
N GLU A 85 -1.31 -12.25 0.19
CA GLU A 85 -1.20 -12.21 1.64
C GLU A 85 -0.07 -11.27 2.09
N CYS A 86 1.11 -11.40 1.49
CA CYS A 86 2.25 -10.51 1.76
C CYS A 86 1.89 -9.04 1.52
N GLU A 87 1.30 -8.75 0.36
CA GLU A 87 0.89 -7.39 -0.01
C GLU A 87 -0.19 -6.85 0.94
N GLY A 88 -1.23 -7.64 1.20
CA GLY A 88 -2.34 -7.25 2.06
C GLY A 88 -1.89 -6.94 3.48
N ARG A 89 -1.03 -7.79 4.06
CA ARG A 89 -0.41 -7.58 5.37
C ARG A 89 0.44 -6.32 5.39
N TYR A 90 1.24 -6.07 4.35
CA TYR A 90 2.01 -4.83 4.28
C TYR A 90 1.11 -3.58 4.30
N TRP A 91 0.07 -3.54 3.47
CA TRP A 91 -0.84 -2.39 3.42
C TRP A 91 -1.61 -2.20 4.72
N ALA A 92 -2.06 -3.28 5.35
CA ALA A 92 -2.69 -3.24 6.68
C ALA A 92 -1.73 -2.68 7.74
N GLY A 93 -0.48 -3.16 7.74
CA GLY A 93 0.57 -2.65 8.62
C GLY A 93 0.83 -1.16 8.43
N ALA A 94 1.04 -0.73 7.17
CA ALA A 94 1.28 0.66 6.83
C ALA A 94 0.14 1.59 7.30
N LYS A 95 -1.12 1.17 7.12
CA LYS A 95 -2.29 1.94 7.51
C LYS A 95 -2.44 2.07 9.03
N ARG A 96 -2.07 1.03 9.78
CA ARG A 96 -2.02 1.09 11.26
C ARG A 96 -0.92 2.03 11.76
N LEU A 97 0.25 2.00 11.13
CA LEU A 97 1.34 2.92 11.47
C LEU A 97 0.96 4.39 11.25
N LEU A 98 0.23 4.70 10.16
CA LEU A 98 -0.31 6.05 9.93
C LEU A 98 -1.22 6.53 11.06
N ARG A 99 -1.95 5.60 11.69
CA ARG A 99 -2.83 5.83 12.85
C ARG A 99 -2.13 5.73 14.19
N ARG A 100 -0.78 5.67 14.19
CA ARG A 100 0.08 5.52 15.38
C ARG A 100 -0.13 4.21 16.15
N ASP A 101 -0.80 3.22 15.57
CA ASP A 101 -0.86 1.86 16.11
C ASP A 101 0.42 1.11 15.73
N LEU A 102 1.48 1.34 16.51
CA LEU A 102 2.80 0.77 16.27
C LEU A 102 2.81 -0.76 16.46
N ALA A 103 2.16 -1.26 17.50
CA ALA A 103 2.13 -2.69 17.81
C ALA A 103 1.38 -3.48 16.74
N GLY A 104 0.16 -3.04 16.38
CA GLY A 104 -0.63 -3.66 15.32
C GLY A 104 0.02 -3.50 13.94
N GLY A 105 0.62 -2.33 13.67
CA GLY A 105 1.39 -2.09 12.47
C GLY A 105 2.57 -3.08 12.33
N ALA A 106 3.41 -3.18 13.36
CA ALA A 106 4.55 -4.09 13.38
C ALA A 106 4.13 -5.56 13.27
N ALA A 107 3.03 -5.98 13.89
CA ALA A 107 2.52 -7.34 13.80
C ALA A 107 2.22 -7.74 12.34
N HIS A 108 1.52 -6.87 11.60
CA HIS A 108 1.25 -7.13 10.18
C HIS A 108 2.52 -7.07 9.32
N LEU A 109 3.45 -6.14 9.58
CA LEU A 109 4.70 -6.09 8.84
C LEU A 109 5.57 -7.34 9.07
N ARG A 110 5.58 -7.90 10.28
CA ARG A 110 6.25 -9.19 10.56
C ARG A 110 5.59 -10.33 9.81
N ALA A 111 4.25 -10.37 9.79
CA ALA A 111 3.52 -11.36 9.00
C ALA A 111 3.84 -11.27 7.50
N ALA A 112 3.91 -10.05 6.93
CA ALA A 112 4.33 -9.85 5.55
C ALA A 112 5.77 -10.35 5.32
N ALA A 113 6.71 -10.01 6.21
CA ALA A 113 8.11 -10.43 6.11
C ALA A 113 8.29 -11.96 6.24
N ALA A 114 7.43 -12.64 7.00
CA ALA A 114 7.45 -14.08 7.21
C ALA A 114 7.02 -14.90 5.99
N THR A 115 6.45 -14.26 4.94
CA THR A 115 6.10 -14.95 3.70
C THR A 115 7.31 -15.37 2.86
N GLU A 116 8.50 -14.82 3.14
CA GLU A 116 9.75 -15.12 2.43
C GLU A 116 9.68 -14.93 0.90
N LEU A 117 8.97 -13.90 0.46
CA LEU A 117 8.81 -13.56 -0.97
C LEU A 117 9.66 -12.34 -1.38
N PRO A 118 10.98 -12.47 -1.55
CA PRO A 118 11.88 -11.34 -1.78
C PRO A 118 11.65 -10.58 -3.10
N ARG A 119 10.97 -11.22 -4.06
CA ARG A 119 10.59 -10.60 -5.34
C ARG A 119 9.40 -9.65 -5.20
N ILE A 120 8.62 -9.76 -4.13
CA ILE A 120 7.48 -8.88 -3.85
C ILE A 120 7.99 -7.60 -3.20
N THR A 121 7.57 -6.44 -3.70
CA THR A 121 8.07 -5.14 -3.22
C THR A 121 7.60 -4.84 -1.80
N GLU A 122 6.41 -5.31 -1.46
CA GLU A 122 5.77 -5.17 -0.16
C GLU A 122 6.51 -5.98 0.91
N TRP A 123 7.06 -7.15 0.57
CA TRP A 123 7.96 -7.90 1.45
C TRP A 123 9.20 -7.09 1.82
N ARG A 124 9.88 -6.52 0.81
CA ARG A 124 11.08 -5.68 1.02
C ARG A 124 10.75 -4.43 1.82
N SER A 125 9.60 -3.83 1.54
CA SER A 125 9.10 -2.64 2.23
C SER A 125 8.80 -2.94 3.70
N ALA A 126 8.14 -4.06 4.01
CA ALA A 126 7.82 -4.46 5.37
C ALA A 126 9.09 -4.63 6.21
N ARG A 127 10.11 -5.31 5.68
CA ARG A 127 11.41 -5.44 6.35
C ARG A 127 12.11 -4.10 6.56
N SER A 128 12.01 -3.19 5.59
CA SER A 128 12.58 -1.85 5.70
C SER A 128 11.91 -1.04 6.80
N ASP A 129 10.57 -1.06 6.85
CA ASP A 129 9.81 -0.34 7.86
C ASP A 129 9.98 -0.95 9.26
N LEU A 130 10.09 -2.28 9.41
CA LEU A 130 10.44 -2.93 10.68
C LEU A 130 11.80 -2.48 11.22
N ARG A 131 12.83 -2.39 10.36
CA ARG A 131 14.15 -1.88 10.78
C ARG A 131 14.07 -0.44 11.32
N ARG A 132 13.20 0.39 10.75
CA ARG A 132 12.98 1.77 11.23
C ARG A 132 12.24 1.83 12.56
N LEU A 133 11.43 0.82 12.87
CA LEU A 133 10.71 0.69 14.14
C LEU A 133 11.58 0.13 15.28
N GLY A 134 12.84 -0.20 15.02
CA GLY A 134 13.79 -0.68 16.03
C GLY A 134 14.10 -2.18 15.99
N GLY A 135 13.57 -2.93 14.99
CA GLY A 135 13.85 -4.37 14.83
C GLY A 135 13.14 -5.24 15.86
#